data_AF-H1VZU2-F1
#
_entry.id   AF-H1VZU2-F1
#
_cell.length_a   1.000
_cell.length_b   1.000
_cell.length_c   1.000
_cell.angle_alpha   90.00
_cell.angle_beta   90.00
_cell.angle_gamma   90.00
#
_symmetry.space_group_name_H-M   'P 1'
#
loop_
_entity.id
_entity.type
_entity.pdbx_description
1 polymer ?
#
loop_
_entity_poly.entity_id
_entity_poly.type
_entity_poly.pdbx_seq_one_letter_code
_entity_poly.pdbx_strand_id
1 'polypeptide(L)' 'MSDENQNGATGAKPKKQILLNAFDMFTVGHLSFGQWRNPKDRAKDKRRDLTYWTDLAKLLDKGGFVGLFLADTYGPYDT' A
#
# COMPACT_ATOMS: atom_id res chain seq x y z
N MET A 1 57.51 21.50 -6.28
CA MET A 1 56.50 21.71 -5.23
C MET A 1 55.13 21.54 -5.87
N SER A 2 54.65 20.28 -5.86
CA SER A 2 53.33 19.87 -5.35
C SER A 2 52.13 20.34 -6.18
N ASP A 3 51.80 19.53 -7.19
CA ASP A 3 50.45 19.42 -7.75
C ASP A 3 49.49 19.00 -6.63
N GLU A 4 48.60 19.90 -6.22
CA GLU A 4 47.49 19.57 -5.32
C GLU A 4 46.43 18.77 -6.10
N ASN A 5 46.44 17.46 -5.86
CA ASN A 5 45.42 16.54 -6.32
C ASN A 5 44.09 16.82 -5.61
N GLN A 6 43.18 17.54 -6.29
CA GLN A 6 41.77 17.62 -5.89
C GLN A 6 41.10 16.26 -6.10
N ASN A 7 41.24 15.37 -5.12
CA ASN A 7 40.39 14.18 -5.01
C ASN A 7 38.96 14.63 -4.71
N GLY A 8 38.21 14.90 -5.78
CA GLY A 8 36.78 15.12 -5.74
C GLY A 8 36.10 13.91 -5.08
N ALA A 9 35.56 14.13 -3.89
CA ALA A 9 34.79 13.14 -3.15
C ALA A 9 33.73 12.53 -4.07
N THR A 10 33.84 11.23 -4.32
CA THR A 10 32.86 10.43 -5.05
C THR A 10 31.60 10.31 -4.20
N GLY A 11 30.75 11.35 -4.21
CA GLY A 11 29.44 11.33 -3.58
C GLY A 11 28.54 10.33 -4.28
N ALA A 12 28.49 9.10 -3.80
CA ALA A 12 27.56 8.09 -4.27
C ALA A 12 26.12 8.63 -4.12
N LYS A 13 25.36 8.67 -5.21
CA LYS A 13 23.97 9.13 -5.18
C LYS A 13 23.16 8.23 -4.21
N PRO A 14 22.32 8.81 -3.34
CA PRO A 14 21.52 8.02 -2.40
C PRO A 14 20.61 7.06 -3.16
N LYS A 15 20.52 5.82 -2.67
CA LYS A 15 19.64 4.81 -3.27
C LYS A 15 18.18 5.24 -3.12
N LYS A 16 17.45 5.26 -4.23
CA LYS A 16 16.01 5.55 -4.23
C LYS A 16 15.28 4.45 -3.47
N GLN A 17 14.36 4.86 -2.59
CA GLN A 17 13.48 3.94 -1.87
C GLN A 17 12.26 3.61 -2.74
N ILE A 18 11.79 2.36 -2.65
CA ILE A 18 10.50 1.96 -3.22
C ILE A 18 9.41 2.36 -2.23
N LEU A 19 8.42 3.10 -2.71
CA LEU A 19 7.26 3.46 -1.91
C LEU A 19 6.19 2.37 -2.03
N LEU A 20 5.79 1.80 -0.90
CA LEU A 20 4.76 0.77 -0.84
C LEU A 20 3.43 1.38 -0.40
N ASN A 21 2.43 1.29 -1.28
CA ASN A 21 1.04 1.61 -0.96
C ASN A 21 0.23 0.32 -0.88
N ALA A 22 -0.66 0.23 0.09
CA ALA A 22 -1.67 -0.81 0.11
C ALA A 22 -2.81 -0.42 -0.82
N PHE A 23 -3.38 -1.38 -1.52
CA PHE A 23 -4.46 -1.12 -2.47
C PHE A 23 -5.72 -1.86 -2.06
N ASP A 24 -6.76 -1.12 -1.71
CA ASP A 24 -8.06 -1.67 -1.33
C ASP A 24 -9.21 -0.85 -1.92
N MET A 25 -10.43 -1.32 -1.73
CA MET A 25 -11.66 -0.67 -2.19
C MET A 25 -12.76 -0.93 -1.16
N PHE A 26 -13.68 0.02 -0.98
CA PHE A 26 -14.83 -0.11 -0.06
C PHE A 26 -15.91 -1.05 -0.62
N THR A 27 -15.54 -2.31 -0.84
CA THR A 27 -16.37 -3.36 -1.43
C THR A 27 -15.99 -4.73 -0.87
N VAL A 28 -16.88 -5.71 -1.04
CA VAL A 28 -16.62 -7.09 -0.60
C VAL A 28 -15.60 -7.79 -1.51
N GLY A 29 -15.61 -7.50 -2.81
CA GLY A 29 -14.68 -8.07 -3.78
C GLY A 29 -14.02 -6.98 -4.60
N HIS A 30 -12.69 -6.91 -4.56
CA HIS A 30 -11.87 -5.95 -5.32
C HIS A 30 -11.26 -6.63 -6.55
N LEU A 31 -10.09 -7.28 -6.40
CA LEU A 31 -9.40 -7.95 -7.52
C LEU A 31 -9.51 -9.48 -7.47
N SER A 32 -9.62 -10.08 -6.29
CA SER A 32 -9.70 -11.54 -6.10
C SER A 32 -11.15 -11.98 -5.93
N PHE A 33 -11.85 -12.16 -7.05
CA PHE A 33 -13.26 -12.53 -7.05
C PHE A 33 -13.50 -13.86 -6.30
N GLY A 34 -14.47 -13.84 -5.38
CA GLY A 34 -14.85 -15.03 -4.60
C GLY A 34 -14.01 -15.33 -3.36
N GLN A 35 -12.86 -14.65 -3.17
CA GLN A 35 -11.98 -14.83 -2.01
C GLN A 35 -12.69 -14.56 -0.67
N TRP A 36 -13.67 -13.66 -0.66
CA TRP A 36 -14.50 -13.32 0.50
C TRP A 36 -15.23 -14.52 1.14
N ARG A 37 -15.37 -15.65 0.41
CA ARG A 37 -15.97 -16.88 0.94
C ARG A 37 -15.02 -17.66 1.85
N ASN A 38 -13.71 -17.40 1.79
CA ASN A 38 -12.75 -18.03 2.66
C ASN A 38 -13.03 -17.62 4.12
N PRO A 39 -13.17 -18.57 5.07
CA PRO A 39 -13.46 -18.24 6.46
C PRO A 39 -12.43 -17.32 7.14
N LYS A 40 -11.20 -17.27 6.63
CA LYS A 40 -10.13 -16.39 7.12
C LYS A 40 -10.16 -14.98 6.53
N ASP A 41 -10.98 -14.77 5.49
CA ASP A 41 -11.08 -13.49 4.82
C ASP A 41 -12.12 -12.58 5.51
N ARG A 42 -11.74 -11.33 5.77
CA ARG A 42 -12.59 -10.32 6.42
C ARG A 42 -13.22 -9.33 5.44
N ALA A 43 -13.04 -9.47 4.13
CA ALA A 43 -13.52 -8.51 3.13
C ALA A 43 -15.05 -8.36 3.14
N LYS A 44 -15.79 -9.40 3.53
CA LYS A 44 -17.25 -9.35 3.71
C LYS A 44 -17.69 -8.35 4.79
N ASP A 45 -16.83 -8.03 5.75
CA ASP A 45 -17.15 -7.17 6.90
C ASP A 45 -16.83 -5.69 6.63
N LYS A 46 -16.03 -5.38 5.60
CA LYS A 46 -15.55 -4.03 5.21
C LYS A 46 -16.62 -2.93 5.22
N ARG A 47 -17.86 -3.27 4.82
CA ARG A 47 -18.95 -2.30 4.67
C ARG A 47 -19.69 -1.99 5.98
N ARG A 48 -19.54 -2.84 7.00
CA ARG A 48 -20.34 -2.78 8.24
C ARG A 48 -19.50 -2.68 9.50
N ASP A 49 -18.21 -2.98 9.41
CA ASP A 49 -17.29 -3.02 10.53
C ASP A 49 -16.16 -2.02 10.33
N LEU A 50 -16.21 -0.90 11.07
CA LEU A 50 -15.17 0.12 11.04
C LEU A 50 -13.82 -0.42 11.55
N THR A 51 -13.83 -1.44 12.42
CA THR A 51 -12.60 -2.00 13.00
C THR A 51 -11.71 -2.62 11.94
N TYR A 52 -12.29 -3.16 10.86
CA TYR A 52 -11.54 -3.63 9.69
C TYR A 52 -10.56 -2.56 9.19
N TRP A 53 -11.05 -1.33 8.98
CA TRP A 53 -10.26 -0.24 8.43
C TRP A 53 -9.26 0.31 9.44
N THR A 54 -9.65 0.43 10.71
CA THR A 54 -8.73 0.93 11.75
C THR A 54 -7.60 -0.06 12.04
N ASP A 55 -7.88 -1.37 11.98
CA ASP A 55 -6.85 -2.40 12.17
C ASP A 55 -5.93 -2.49 10.96
N LEU A 56 -6.48 -2.36 9.75
CA LEU A 56 -5.69 -2.24 8.53
C LEU A 56 -4.73 -1.04 8.60
N ALA A 57 -5.22 0.15 8.99
CA ALA A 57 -4.37 1.33 9.13
C ALA A 57 -3.20 1.10 10.09
N LYS A 58 -3.47 0.56 11.30
CA LYS A 58 -2.42 0.22 12.27
C LYS A 58 -1.42 -0.80 11.72
N LEU A 59 -1.88 -1.78 10.96
CA LEU A 59 -1.02 -2.79 10.34
C LEU A 59 -0.10 -2.17 9.29
N LEU A 60 -0.63 -1.28 8.45
CA LEU A 60 0.12 -0.58 7.41
C LEU A 60 1.16 0.37 7.99
N ASP A 61 0.80 1.13 9.02
CA ASP A 61 1.73 1.99 9.75
C ASP A 61 2.89 1.19 10.35
N LYS A 62 2.58 0.05 11.00
CA LYS A 62 3.60 -0.87 11.53
C LYS A 62 4.47 -1.47 10.42
N GLY A 63 3.91 -1.66 9.23
CA GLY A 63 4.60 -2.21 8.06
C GLY A 63 5.44 -1.21 7.26
N GLY A 64 5.43 0.08 7.62
CA GLY A 64 6.15 1.12 6.89
C GLY A 64 5.55 1.44 5.51
N PHE A 65 4.27 1.12 5.31
CA PHE A 65 3.56 1.54 4.10
C PHE A 65 3.35 3.06 4.13
N VAL A 66 3.47 3.69 2.98
CA VAL A 66 3.35 5.15 2.88
C VAL A 66 1.92 5.63 2.71
N GLY A 67 1.01 4.70 2.39
CA GLY A 67 -0.39 5.03 2.18
C GLY A 67 -1.28 3.82 1.93
N LEU A 68 -2.57 4.06 2.14
CA LEU A 68 -3.66 3.20 1.70
C LEU A 68 -4.35 3.90 0.52
N PHE A 69 -4.20 3.32 -0.67
CA PHE A 69 -4.89 3.76 -1.87
C PHE A 69 -6.27 3.07 -1.91
N LEU A 70 -7.33 3.88 -1.93
CA LEU A 70 -8.72 3.41 -2.01
C LEU A 70 -9.26 3.64 -3.41
N ALA A 71 -9.53 2.56 -4.15
CA ALA A 71 -10.31 2.64 -5.38
C ALA A 71 -11.79 2.91 -5.08
N ASP A 72 -12.51 3.39 -6.10
CA ASP A 72 -13.96 3.53 -6.08
C ASP A 72 -14.55 3.46 -7.50
N THR A 73 -15.83 3.12 -7.59
CA THR A 73 -16.61 3.08 -8.83
C THR A 73 -18.03 3.55 -8.55
N TYR A 74 -18.55 4.44 -9.40
CA TYR A 74 -19.91 4.97 -9.24
C TYR A 74 -21.01 3.98 -9.63
N GLY A 75 -20.77 3.15 -10.65
CA GLY A 75 -21.76 2.21 -11.20
C GLY A 75 -21.51 0.76 -10.80
N PRO A 76 -22.54 -0.10 -10.86
CA PRO A 76 -22.34 -1.54 -10.76
C PRO A 76 -21.56 -2.06 -11.97
N TYR A 77 -20.94 -3.22 -11.81
CA TYR A 77 -20.52 -4.03 -12.95
C TYR A 77 -21.76 -4.73 -13.51
N ASP A 78 -22.15 -4.38 -14.72
CA ASP A 78 -23.17 -5.10 -15.47
C ASP A 78 -22.58 -6.33 -16.16
N THR A 79 -23.49 -7.17 -16.64
CA THR A 79 -23.21 -8.34 -17.50
C THR A 79 -23.99 -8.20 -18.78
#